data_AF-A0A5U0QM49-F1
#
_entry.id   AF-A0A5U0QM49-F1
#
_cell.length_a   1.000
_cell.length_b   1.000
_cell.length_c   1.000
_cell.angle_alpha   90.00
_cell.angle_beta   90.00
_cell.angle_gamma   90.00
#
_symmetry.space_group_name_H-M   'P 1'
#
loop_
_entity.id
_entity.type
_entity.pdbx_description
1 polymer ?
#
loop_
_entity_poly.entity_id
_entity_poly.type
_entity_poly.pdbx_seq_one_letter_code
_entity_poly.pdbx_strand_id
1 'polypeptide(L)'
;MNTVNTASPVWWQPALGHEGRVTGADDIAQSIRIILATPKGSDPHRPEFGNQLYRYLDWPVERARPYVIREAVDAIRQWETRCQVVRVEPVTDGEHMTLRVRWRVAGGADTSTEVVWR
;
A
#
# COMPACT_ATOMS: atom_id res chain seq x y z
N MET A 1 -27.45 -1.77 23.75
CA MET A 1 -27.20 -0.46 23.10
C MET A 1 -25.69 -0.26 23.08
N ASN A 2 -25.03 -0.64 21.98
CA ASN A 2 -23.58 -0.51 21.86
C ASN A 2 -23.29 0.85 21.23
N THR A 3 -22.63 1.71 21.98
CA THR A 3 -22.11 2.99 21.50
C THR A 3 -21.03 2.71 20.46
N VAL A 4 -21.41 2.71 19.17
CA VAL A 4 -20.47 2.89 18.08
C VAL A 4 -19.77 4.22 18.33
N ASN A 5 -18.48 4.14 18.66
CA ASN A 5 -17.60 5.28 18.85
C ASN A 5 -17.61 6.12 17.56
N THR A 6 -18.41 7.19 17.54
CA THR A 6 -18.61 8.14 16.44
C THR A 6 -17.50 9.19 16.36
N ALA A 7 -16.28 8.84 16.77
CA ALA A 7 -15.12 9.66 16.48
C ALA A 7 -14.84 9.55 14.96
N SER A 8 -15.25 10.58 14.20
CA SER A 8 -14.85 10.71 12.80
C SER A 8 -13.33 10.58 12.72
N PRO A 9 -12.79 9.64 11.93
CA PRO A 9 -11.35 9.51 11.79
C PRO A 9 -10.76 10.85 11.32
N VAL A 10 -9.67 11.29 11.96
CA VAL A 10 -9.00 12.57 11.62
C VAL A 10 -8.62 12.61 10.13
N TRP A 11 -8.38 11.45 9.53
CA TRP A 11 -7.91 11.30 8.16
C TRP A 11 -8.97 10.65 7.28
N TRP A 12 -9.16 11.25 6.10
CA TRP A 12 -10.05 10.77 5.06
C TRP A 12 -9.49 11.12 3.68
N GLN A 13 -9.90 10.37 2.66
CA GLN A 13 -9.65 10.70 1.25
C GLN A 13 -10.85 10.33 0.38
N PRO A 14 -11.01 10.92 -0.81
CA PRO A 14 -12.02 10.50 -1.78
C PRO A 14 -11.87 9.03 -2.11
N ALA A 15 -12.97 8.30 -2.24
CA ALA A 15 -12.89 6.90 -2.60
C ALA A 15 -12.44 6.72 -4.06
N LEU A 16 -11.47 5.85 -4.32
CA LEU A 16 -11.01 5.60 -5.69
C LEU A 16 -11.97 4.68 -6.43
N GLY A 17 -12.46 5.14 -7.58
CA GLY A 17 -13.31 4.35 -8.48
C GLY A 17 -14.79 4.33 -8.12
N HIS A 18 -15.22 5.04 -7.06
CA HIS A 18 -16.64 5.19 -6.71
C HIS A 18 -16.90 6.49 -5.94
N GLU A 19 -18.18 6.85 -5.78
CA GLU A 19 -18.57 8.03 -5.01
C GLU A 19 -18.33 7.83 -3.50
N GLY A 20 -18.02 8.92 -2.80
CA GLY A 20 -17.87 8.96 -1.34
C GLY A 20 -16.43 9.20 -0.88
N ARG A 21 -16.17 8.82 0.38
CA ARG A 21 -14.86 8.95 1.03
C ARG A 21 -14.54 7.69 1.82
N VAL A 22 -13.26 7.36 1.86
CA VAL A 22 -12.71 6.34 2.77
C VAL A 22 -12.10 7.03 3.99
N THR A 23 -12.16 6.39 5.15
CA THR A 23 -11.72 6.96 6.42
C THR A 23 -11.00 5.92 7.26
N GLY A 24 -10.14 6.33 8.19
CA GLY A 24 -9.52 5.41 9.15
C GLY A 24 -8.64 4.35 8.47
N ALA A 25 -8.90 3.06 8.72
CA ALA A 25 -8.09 1.98 8.17
C ALA A 25 -8.22 1.86 6.63
N ASP A 26 -9.41 2.13 6.07
CA ASP A 26 -9.64 2.05 4.63
C ASP A 26 -8.92 3.18 3.88
N ASP A 27 -8.79 4.34 4.51
CA ASP A 27 -7.94 5.43 4.01
C ASP A 27 -6.46 5.01 3.94
N ILE A 28 -5.92 4.40 4.99
CA ILE A 28 -4.54 3.89 4.95
C ILE A 28 -4.39 2.79 3.88
N ALA A 29 -5.35 1.86 3.78
CA ALA A 29 -5.32 0.82 2.77
C ALA A 29 -5.30 1.39 1.34
N GLN A 30 -6.11 2.42 1.07
CA GLN A 30 -6.12 3.08 -0.22
C GLN A 30 -4.82 3.87 -0.48
N SER A 31 -4.26 4.53 0.53
CA SER A 31 -2.96 5.20 0.44
C SER A 31 -1.84 4.22 0.05
N ILE A 32 -1.77 3.05 0.69
CA ILE A 32 -0.81 1.98 0.34
C ILE A 32 -0.97 1.56 -1.14
N ARG A 33 -2.20 1.38 -1.62
CA ARG A 33 -2.46 1.05 -3.03
C ARG A 33 -1.94 2.15 -3.96
N ILE A 34 -2.18 3.42 -3.65
CA ILE A 34 -1.71 4.56 -4.45
C ILE A 34 -0.17 4.57 -4.50
N ILE A 35 0.49 4.44 -3.34
CA ILE A 35 1.96 4.43 -3.25
C ILE A 35 2.55 3.33 -4.13
N LEU A 36 2.02 2.10 -4.01
CA LEU A 36 2.54 0.94 -4.73
C LEU A 36 2.15 0.91 -6.22
N ALA A 37 1.07 1.60 -6.60
CA ALA A 37 0.66 1.71 -8.00
C ALA A 37 1.32 2.88 -8.76
N THR A 38 1.98 3.81 -8.06
CA THR A 38 2.56 5.01 -8.66
C THR A 38 4.06 4.84 -8.92
N PRO A 39 4.54 4.83 -10.17
CA PRO A 39 5.96 4.84 -10.47
C PRO A 39 6.63 6.13 -10.00
N LYS A 40 7.82 6.01 -9.40
CA LYS A 40 8.64 7.15 -9.01
C LYS A 40 8.97 8.02 -10.23
N GLY A 41 8.75 9.32 -10.11
CA GLY A 41 8.92 10.30 -11.19
C GLY A 41 7.68 10.54 -12.06
N SER A 42 6.60 9.79 -11.86
CA SER A 42 5.36 9.97 -12.66
C SER A 42 4.50 11.16 -12.23
N ASP A 43 4.64 11.63 -10.99
CA ASP A 43 3.98 12.85 -10.49
C ASP A 43 4.91 14.05 -10.72
N PRO A 44 4.60 14.98 -11.67
CA PRO A 44 5.46 16.12 -11.96
C PRO A 44 5.68 17.07 -10.78
N HIS A 45 4.70 17.14 -9.86
CA HIS A 45 4.78 18.01 -8.69
C HIS A 45 5.48 17.32 -7.52
N ARG A 46 5.57 15.98 -7.53
CA ARG A 46 6.23 15.18 -6.50
C ARG A 46 7.07 14.09 -7.15
N PRO A 47 8.19 14.43 -7.81
CA PRO A 47 8.99 13.47 -8.56
C PRO A 47 9.55 12.32 -7.70
N GLU A 48 9.73 12.55 -6.40
CA GLU A 48 10.20 11.51 -5.48
C GLU A 48 9.11 10.53 -5.02
N PHE A 49 7.83 10.87 -5.21
CA PHE A 49 6.69 10.06 -4.75
C PHE A 49 6.53 8.77 -5.54
N GLY A 50 6.12 7.71 -4.86
CA GLY A 50 5.84 6.40 -5.46
C GLY A 50 6.93 5.37 -5.18
N ASN A 51 7.19 4.51 -6.16
CA ASN A 51 8.12 3.38 -6.03
C ASN A 51 8.80 3.02 -7.37
N GLN A 52 9.82 2.16 -7.30
CA GLN A 52 10.56 1.66 -8.46
C GLN A 52 10.28 0.19 -8.78
N LEU A 53 9.14 -0.36 -8.34
CA LEU A 53 8.81 -1.77 -8.52
C LEU A 53 8.79 -2.19 -9.99
N TYR A 54 8.40 -1.29 -10.91
CA TYR A 54 8.38 -1.54 -12.35
C TYR A 54 9.74 -1.99 -12.92
N ARG A 55 10.86 -1.67 -12.25
CA ARG A 55 12.20 -2.08 -12.70
C ARG A 55 12.46 -3.58 -12.62
N TYR A 56 11.64 -4.31 -11.87
CA TYR A 56 11.79 -5.75 -11.63
C TYR A 56 10.74 -6.59 -12.38
N LEU A 57 9.89 -5.98 -13.20
CA LEU A 57 8.79 -6.68 -13.89
C LEU A 57 9.30 -7.83 -14.78
N ASP A 58 10.37 -7.57 -15.55
CA ASP A 58 10.96 -8.55 -16.48
C ASP A 58 11.98 -9.49 -15.81
N TRP A 59 12.16 -9.39 -14.49
CA TRP A 59 13.13 -10.24 -13.79
C TRP A 59 12.49 -11.60 -13.49
N PRO A 60 13.28 -12.68 -13.51
CA PRO A 60 12.81 -13.96 -12.99
C PRO A 60 12.28 -13.79 -11.56
N VAL A 61 11.07 -14.31 -11.29
CA VAL A 61 10.34 -14.11 -10.03
C VAL A 61 11.23 -14.36 -8.81
N GLU A 62 11.93 -15.49 -8.77
CA GLU A 62 12.82 -15.86 -7.65
C GLU A 62 13.91 -14.82 -7.38
N ARG A 63 14.40 -14.15 -8.43
CA ARG A 63 15.40 -13.09 -8.32
C ARG A 63 14.76 -11.76 -7.94
N ALA A 64 13.57 -11.46 -8.46
CA ALA A 64 12.86 -10.20 -8.24
C ALA A 64 12.33 -10.05 -6.80
N ARG A 65 11.86 -11.16 -6.20
CA ARG A 65 11.19 -11.20 -4.89
C ARG A 65 11.85 -10.37 -3.79
N PRO A 66 13.15 -10.54 -3.44
CA PRO A 66 13.76 -9.76 -2.36
C PRO A 66 13.81 -8.26 -2.67
N TYR A 67 14.01 -7.87 -3.93
CA TYR A 67 14.06 -6.46 -4.33
C TYR A 67 12.68 -5.81 -4.29
N VAL A 68 11.65 -6.53 -4.76
CA VAL A 68 10.27 -6.08 -4.70
C VAL A 68 9.81 -5.89 -3.26
N ILE A 69 10.11 -6.85 -2.37
CA ILE A 69 9.78 -6.73 -0.95
C ILE A 69 10.46 -5.50 -0.34
N ARG A 70 11.75 -5.32 -0.59
CA ARG A 70 12.51 -4.17 -0.08
C ARG A 70 11.90 -2.85 -0.56
N GLU A 71 11.71 -2.71 -1.87
CA GLU A 71 11.19 -1.47 -2.46
C GLU A 71 9.78 -1.15 -1.95
N ALA A 72 8.90 -2.15 -1.84
CA ALA A 72 7.56 -1.95 -1.29
C ALA A 72 7.60 -1.51 0.18
N VAL A 73 8.44 -2.13 1.00
CA VAL A 73 8.62 -1.73 2.41
C VAL A 73 9.17 -0.31 2.53
N ASP A 74 10.22 0.01 1.75
CA ASP A 74 10.87 1.32 1.79
C ASP A 74 9.89 2.43 1.34
N ALA A 75 9.16 2.22 0.23
CA ALA A 75 8.18 3.16 -0.28
C ALA A 75 7.02 3.40 0.72
N ILE A 76 6.46 2.34 1.31
CA ILE A 76 5.37 2.50 2.30
C ILE A 76 5.88 3.21 3.55
N ARG A 77 7.06 2.86 4.06
CA ARG A 77 7.64 3.51 5.25
C ARG A 77 7.94 4.98 5.01
N GLN A 78 8.34 5.35 3.80
CA GLN A 78 8.63 6.74 3.45
C GLN A 78 7.36 7.58 3.37
N TRP A 79 6.29 7.05 2.76
CA TRP A 79 5.12 7.85 2.39
C TRP A 79 3.90 7.66 3.29
N GLU A 80 3.79 6.54 4.02
CA GLU A 80 2.65 6.24 4.90
C GLU A 80 3.12 6.03 6.35
N THR A 81 3.39 7.15 7.03
CA THR A 81 3.90 7.16 8.41
C THR A 81 2.85 6.79 9.47
N ARG A 82 1.57 6.74 9.09
CA ARG A 82 0.46 6.41 10.02
C ARG A 82 0.36 4.92 10.30
N CYS A 83 1.01 4.08 9.49
CA CYS A 83 1.04 2.64 9.68
C CYS A 83 2.47 2.10 9.82
N GLN A 84 2.58 0.99 10.55
CA GLN A 84 3.78 0.19 10.61
C GLN A 84 3.62 -1.03 9.70
N VAL A 85 4.50 -1.17 8.70
CA VAL A 85 4.55 -2.37 7.87
C VAL A 85 5.07 -3.55 8.70
N VAL A 86 4.26 -4.59 8.82
CA VAL A 86 4.58 -5.83 9.53
C VAL A 86 5.24 -6.83 8.58
N ARG A 87 4.66 -7.03 7.40
CA ARG A 87 5.16 -7.98 6.39
C ARG A 87 4.69 -7.61 5.00
N VAL A 88 5.55 -7.75 4.00
CA VAL A 88 5.16 -7.75 2.59
C VAL A 88 5.41 -9.15 2.05
N GLU A 89 4.38 -9.74 1.44
CA GLU A 89 4.41 -11.10 0.92
C GLU A 89 3.97 -11.09 -0.55
N PRO A 90 4.91 -11.29 -1.50
CA PRO A 90 4.58 -11.50 -2.89
C PRO A 90 3.96 -12.89 -3.08
N VAL A 91 2.71 -12.90 -3.52
CA VAL A 91 1.94 -14.10 -3.88
C VAL A 91 1.85 -14.13 -5.41
N THR A 92 2.38 -15.18 -6.02
CA THR A 92 2.34 -15.38 -7.47
C THR A 92 1.24 -16.36 -7.84
N ASP A 93 0.46 -16.01 -8.86
CA ASP A 93 -0.55 -16.85 -9.48
C ASP A 93 -0.39 -16.77 -11.01
N GLY A 94 0.20 -17.82 -11.59
CA GLY A 94 0.59 -17.84 -13.00
C GLY A 94 1.54 -16.69 -13.36
N GLU A 95 1.10 -15.82 -14.27
CA GLU A 95 1.84 -14.65 -14.75
C GLU A 95 1.61 -13.40 -13.89
N HIS A 96 0.71 -13.47 -12.90
CA HIS A 96 0.38 -12.34 -12.05
C HIS A 96 1.06 -12.46 -10.68
N MET A 97 1.52 -11.33 -10.15
CA MET A 97 1.96 -11.24 -8.76
C MET A 97 1.08 -10.26 -8.00
N THR A 98 0.73 -10.62 -6.78
CA THR A 98 0.01 -9.76 -5.84
C THR A 98 0.87 -9.54 -4.62
N LEU A 99 1.05 -8.28 -4.23
CA LEU A 99 1.71 -7.91 -2.99
C LEU A 99 0.67 -7.89 -1.87
N ARG A 100 0.75 -8.85 -0.96
CA ARG A 100 -0.01 -8.83 0.29
C ARG A 100 0.80 -8.07 1.35
N VAL A 101 0.36 -6.87 1.66
CA VAL A 101 0.97 -5.99 2.67
C VAL A 101 0.21 -6.14 3.97
N ARG A 102 0.83 -6.70 5.00
CA ARG A 102 0.35 -6.68 6.38
C ARG A 102 0.93 -5.48 7.10
N TRP A 103 0.07 -4.72 7.74
CA TRP A 103 0.40 -3.47 8.43
C TRP A 103 -0.51 -3.27 9.64
N ARG A 104 -0.10 -2.40 10.55
CA ARG A 104 -0.91 -2.05 11.73
C ARG A 104 -0.80 -0.58 12.06
N VAL A 105 -1.86 -0.01 12.62
CA VAL A 105 -1.83 1.33 13.21
C VAL A 105 -1.28 1.22 14.64
N ALA A 106 -0.69 2.28 15.17
CA ALA A 106 -0.24 2.31 16.56
C ALA A 106 -1.40 1.93 17.52
N GLY A 107 -1.23 0.84 18.28
CA GLY A 107 -2.26 0.32 19.19
C GLY A 107 -3.43 -0.42 18.51
N GLY A 108 -3.41 -0.56 17.17
CA GLY A 108 -4.41 -1.29 16.40
C GLY A 108 -4.04 -2.76 16.13
N ALA A 109 -5.02 -3.52 15.64
CA ALA A 109 -4.83 -4.90 15.17
C ALA A 109 -4.13 -4.94 13.81
N ASP A 110 -3.48 -6.06 13.52
CA ASP A 110 -2.88 -6.32 12.21
C ASP A 110 -3.97 -6.38 11.13
N THR A 111 -3.78 -5.59 10.08
CA THR A 111 -4.66 -5.48 8.91
C THR A 111 -3.85 -5.81 7.65
N SER A 112 -4.53 -6.23 6.58
CA SER A 112 -3.87 -6.56 5.31
C SER A 112 -4.48 -5.83 4.12
N THR A 113 -3.63 -5.33 3.23
CA THR A 113 -4.00 -4.77 1.94
C THR A 113 -3.34 -5.58 0.83
N GLU A 114 -4.13 -5.97 -0.17
CA GLU A 114 -3.63 -6.63 -1.37
C GLU A 114 -3.50 -5.60 -2.50
N VAL A 115 -2.38 -5.67 -3.22
CA VAL A 115 -2.08 -4.81 -4.37
C VAL A 115 -1.61 -5.70 -5.52
N VAL A 116 -2.35 -5.69 -6.63
CA VAL A 116 -1.93 -6.39 -7.85
C VAL A 116 -0.70 -5.68 -8.41
N TRP A 117 0.40 -6.42 -8.54
CA TRP A 117 1.60 -5.98 -9.23
C TRP A 117 1.41 -6.27 -10.72
N ARG A 118 1.58 -5.23 -11.53
CA ARG A 118 1.44 -5.28 -13.00
C ARG A 118 2.73 -4.79 -13.63
#